data_AF-A0A7X8LBS5-F1
#
_entry.id   AF-A0A7X8LBS5-F1
#
_cell.length_a   1.000
_cell.length_b   1.000
_cell.length_c   1.000
_cell.angle_alpha   90.00
_cell.angle_beta   90.00
_cell.angle_gamma   90.00
#
_symmetry.space_group_name_H-M   'P 1'
#
loop_
_entity.id
_entity.type
_entity.pdbx_description
1 polymer ?
#
loop_
_entity_poly.entity_id
_entity_poly.type
_entity_poly.pdbx_seq_one_letter_code
_entity_poly.pdbx_strand_id
1 'polypeptide(L)'
;MDIKILYSNPYIQLVEKPDGFYIESFKKGYTMEQFNELLNQFPQIKITHFLALRSAILSAPRSLSKFADKRSPIEIEISPDGLKAFMTLYFSEEEWAKIPPEKKRKSYCMHCMSRTFVLAF
;
A
#
# COMPACT_ATOMS: atom_id res chain seq x y z
N MET A 1 -9.31 -20.67 -1.07
CA MET A 1 -8.22 -20.19 -1.96
C MET A 1 -8.75 -18.94 -2.60
N ASP A 2 -8.64 -17.84 -1.87
CA ASP A 2 -9.44 -16.65 -2.12
C ASP A 2 -8.53 -15.64 -2.80
N ILE A 3 -8.68 -15.56 -4.12
CA ILE A 3 -7.97 -14.62 -4.96
C ILE A 3 -8.86 -13.40 -5.08
N LYS A 4 -8.43 -12.26 -4.53
CA LYS A 4 -9.20 -11.02 -4.59
C LYS A 4 -8.58 -10.09 -5.64
N ILE A 5 -9.39 -9.67 -6.60
CA ILE A 5 -8.97 -8.68 -7.60
C ILE A 5 -9.11 -7.30 -6.97
N LEU A 6 -8.00 -6.58 -6.83
CA LEU A 6 -7.98 -5.21 -6.28
C LEU A 6 -8.19 -4.17 -7.37
N TYR A 7 -7.64 -4.42 -8.55
CA TYR A 7 -7.71 -3.51 -9.68
C TYR A 7 -7.56 -4.31 -10.97
N SER A 8 -8.29 -3.93 -12.01
CA SER A 8 -8.20 -4.56 -13.32
C SER A 8 -8.46 -3.54 -14.41
N ASN A 9 -7.56 -3.46 -15.38
CA ASN A 9 -7.72 -2.64 -16.57
C ASN A 9 -7.21 -3.40 -17.82
N PRO A 10 -7.34 -2.83 -19.04
CA PRO A 10 -6.91 -3.51 -20.27
C PRO A 10 -5.39 -3.75 -20.40
N TYR A 11 -4.58 -3.17 -19.51
CA TYR A 11 -3.12 -3.21 -19.55
C TYR A 11 -2.53 -4.10 -18.46
N ILE A 12 -3.07 -4.02 -17.23
CA ILE A 12 -2.58 -4.68 -16.03
C ILE A 12 -3.74 -5.13 -15.12
N GLN A 13 -3.46 -6.12 -14.30
CA GLN A 13 -4.35 -6.59 -13.23
C GLN A 13 -3.57 -6.74 -11.92
N LEU A 14 -4.16 -6.24 -10.84
CA LEU A 14 -3.64 -6.31 -9.50
C LEU A 14 -4.46 -7.31 -8.68
N VAL A 15 -3.77 -8.28 -8.09
CA VAL A 15 -4.38 -9.41 -7.41
C VAL A 15 -3.80 -9.56 -6.01
N GLU A 16 -4.68 -9.61 -5.01
CA GLU A 16 -4.34 -9.96 -3.63
C GLU A 16 -4.51 -11.47 -3.43
N LYS A 17 -3.46 -12.08 -2.89
CA LYS A 17 -3.42 -13.46 -2.41
C LYS A 17 -3.05 -13.47 -0.92
N PRO A 18 -3.30 -14.59 -0.20
CA PRO A 18 -2.96 -14.68 1.21
C PRO A 18 -1.46 -14.45 1.51
N ASP A 19 -0.56 -14.70 0.55
CA ASP A 19 0.88 -14.50 0.74
C ASP A 19 1.39 -13.13 0.28
N GLY A 20 0.56 -12.29 -0.36
CA GLY A 20 0.99 -10.98 -0.86
C GLY A 20 0.25 -10.50 -2.10
N PHE A 21 0.85 -9.54 -2.80
CA PHE A 21 0.27 -8.89 -3.98
C PHE A 21 1.01 -9.26 -5.26
N TYR A 22 0.21 -9.47 -6.30
CA TYR A 22 0.64 -9.92 -7.60
C TYR A 22 0.19 -8.94 -8.67
N ILE A 23 1.01 -8.82 -9.70
CA ILE A 23 0.72 -8.04 -10.89
C ILE A 23 0.78 -8.94 -12.11
N GLU A 24 -0.19 -8.80 -12.99
CA GLU A 24 -0.21 -9.39 -14.33
C GLU A 24 -0.31 -8.27 -15.34
N SER A 25 0.39 -8.39 -16.47
CA SER A 25 0.33 -7.40 -17.54
C SER A 25 -0.07 -8.03 -18.87
N PHE A 26 -1.06 -7.43 -19.52
CA PHE A 26 -1.65 -7.90 -20.77
C PHE A 26 -1.14 -7.13 -21.98
N LYS A 27 -0.94 -5.82 -21.86
CA LYS A 27 -0.56 -4.93 -22.97
C LYS A 27 0.51 -3.94 -22.56
N LYS A 28 1.37 -3.59 -23.52
CA LYS A 28 2.34 -2.50 -23.39
C LYS A 28 1.64 -1.14 -23.43
N GLY A 29 2.26 -0.14 -22.82
CA GLY A 29 1.75 1.25 -22.81
C GLY A 29 1.33 1.76 -21.43
N TYR A 30 1.31 0.89 -20.40
CA TYR A 30 1.16 1.33 -19.02
C TYR A 30 2.49 1.88 -18.49
N THR A 31 2.48 3.07 -17.88
CA THR A 31 3.71 3.69 -17.37
C THR A 31 3.91 3.41 -15.88
N MET A 32 5.15 3.52 -15.42
CA MET A 32 5.47 3.42 -13.99
C MET A 32 4.80 4.55 -13.19
N GLU A 33 4.61 5.72 -13.79
CA GLU A 33 3.93 6.85 -13.14
C GLU A 33 2.47 6.53 -12.83
N GLN A 34 1.73 6.01 -13.81
CA GLN A 34 0.33 5.58 -13.61
C GLN A 34 0.22 4.48 -12.54
N PHE A 35 1.18 3.56 -12.52
CA PHE A 35 1.22 2.54 -11.47
C PHE A 35 1.52 3.13 -10.09
N ASN A 36 2.40 4.12 -10.01
CA ASN A 36 2.71 4.79 -8.75
C ASN A 36 1.49 5.55 -8.20
N GLU A 37 0.69 6.16 -9.08
CA GLU A 37 -0.59 6.76 -8.70
C GLU A 37 -1.59 5.71 -8.19
N LEU A 38 -1.64 4.53 -8.82
CA LEU A 38 -2.44 3.41 -8.33
C LEU A 38 -2.01 2.98 -6.92
N LEU A 39 -0.70 2.86 -6.68
CA LEU A 39 -0.17 2.45 -5.37
C LEU A 39 -0.53 3.42 -4.24
N ASN A 40 -0.68 4.71 -4.54
CA ASN A 40 -1.11 5.69 -3.54
C ASN A 40 -2.51 5.39 -2.99
N GLN A 41 -3.36 4.69 -3.73
CA GLN A 41 -4.69 4.27 -3.28
C GLN A 41 -4.62 3.05 -2.34
N PHE A 42 -3.50 2.32 -2.35
CA PHE A 42 -3.31 1.08 -1.60
C PHE A 42 -2.06 1.17 -0.70
N PRO A 43 -2.07 1.99 0.37
CA PRO A 43 -0.91 2.19 1.25
C PRO A 43 -0.47 0.93 2.02
N GLN A 44 -1.33 -0.09 2.08
CA GLN A 44 -1.03 -1.42 2.62
C GLN A 44 -0.08 -2.27 1.76
N ILE A 45 0.19 -1.85 0.51
CA ILE A 45 1.07 -2.57 -0.41
C ILE A 45 2.51 -2.12 -0.16
N LYS A 46 3.34 -3.03 0.35
CA LYS A 46 4.78 -2.79 0.50
C LYS A 46 5.52 -3.48 -0.63
N ILE A 47 6.11 -2.68 -1.53
CA ILE A 47 6.92 -3.22 -2.63
C ILE A 47 8.14 -3.92 -2.05
N THR A 48 8.28 -5.22 -2.34
CA THR A 48 9.43 -6.04 -1.95
C THR A 48 10.27 -6.45 -3.16
N HIS A 49 9.66 -6.63 -4.33
CA HIS A 49 10.34 -6.98 -5.57
C HIS A 49 10.12 -5.92 -6.66
N PHE A 50 10.82 -4.78 -6.53
CA PHE A 50 10.75 -3.69 -7.50
C PHE A 50 11.16 -4.10 -8.92
N LEU A 51 12.16 -4.97 -9.06
CA LEU A 51 12.58 -5.51 -10.35
C LEU A 51 11.47 -6.31 -11.04
N ALA A 52 10.76 -7.15 -10.28
CA ALA A 52 9.62 -7.91 -10.79
C ALA A 52 8.51 -6.96 -11.26
N LEU A 53 8.18 -5.95 -10.45
CA LEU A 53 7.22 -4.90 -10.81
C LEU A 53 7.59 -4.18 -12.11
N ARG A 54 8.81 -3.63 -12.16
CA ARG A 54 9.31 -2.88 -13.32
C ARG A 54 9.29 -3.74 -14.58
N SER A 55 9.70 -5.00 -14.49
CA SER A 55 9.68 -5.92 -15.61
C SER A 55 8.25 -6.28 -16.05
N ALA A 56 7.30 -6.41 -15.12
CA ALA A 56 5.90 -6.66 -15.45
C ALA A 56 5.29 -5.49 -16.24
N ILE A 57 5.63 -4.25 -15.89
CA ILE A 57 5.10 -3.05 -16.55
C ILE A 57 5.80 -2.80 -17.90
N LEU A 58 7.14 -2.82 -17.93
CA LEU A 58 7.92 -2.49 -19.13
C LEU A 58 7.95 -3.60 -20.17
N SER A 59 7.88 -4.86 -19.74
CA SER A 59 7.99 -6.05 -20.60
C SER A 59 6.67 -6.82 -20.70
N ALA A 60 5.56 -6.09 -20.87
CA ALA A 60 4.27 -6.71 -21.15
C ALA A 60 4.24 -7.40 -22.53
N PRO A 61 3.49 -8.49 -22.72
CA PRO A 61 2.69 -9.21 -21.71
C PRO A 61 3.55 -10.07 -20.78
N ARG A 62 3.21 -10.12 -19.50
CA ARG A 62 3.90 -10.94 -18.51
C ARG A 62 2.89 -11.61 -17.60
N SER A 63 3.16 -12.87 -17.30
CA SER A 63 2.36 -13.67 -16.38
C SER A 63 2.42 -13.12 -14.95
N LEU A 64 1.40 -13.48 -14.18
CA LEU A 64 1.24 -13.14 -12.78
C LEU A 64 2.55 -13.29 -11.97
N SER A 65 3.09 -12.17 -11.50
CA SER A 65 4.35 -12.09 -10.76
C SER A 65 4.14 -11.41 -9.41
N LYS A 66 4.68 -11.99 -8.34
CA LYS A 66 4.66 -11.37 -7.01
C LYS A 66 5.58 -10.15 -7.00
N PHE A 67 5.09 -9.02 -6.51
CA PHE A 67 5.89 -7.79 -6.46
C PHE A 67 5.89 -7.10 -5.10
N ALA A 68 4.90 -7.41 -4.26
CA ALA A 68 4.73 -6.75 -2.97
C ALA A 68 4.15 -7.71 -1.94
N ASP A 69 4.37 -7.37 -0.67
CA ASP A 69 3.83 -8.06 0.48
C ASP A 69 2.83 -7.14 1.21
N LYS A 70 1.99 -7.76 2.04
CA LYS A 70 1.04 -7.04 2.88
C LYS A 70 1.77 -6.39 4.04
N ARG A 71 1.70 -5.06 4.12
CA ARG A 71 2.19 -4.31 5.27
C ARG A 71 1.16 -4.33 6.39
N SER A 72 1.63 -4.33 7.64
CA SER A 72 0.78 -4.03 8.78
C SER A 72 0.14 -2.65 8.64
N PRO A 73 -1.17 -2.52 8.91
CA PRO A 73 -1.88 -1.24 8.82
C PRO A 73 -1.46 -0.24 9.92
N ILE A 74 -0.83 -0.74 10.97
CA ILE A 74 -0.36 0.05 12.12
C ILE A 74 1.10 -0.33 12.36
N GLU A 75 1.97 0.66 12.37
CA GLU A 75 3.38 0.53 12.71
C GLU A 75 3.66 1.47 13.88
N ILE A 76 4.23 0.94 14.98
CA ILE A 76 4.57 1.73 16.17
C ILE A 76 6.08 1.64 16.36
N GLU A 77 6.75 2.80 16.35
CA GLU A 77 8.17 2.94 16.62
C GLU A 77 8.35 3.72 17.92
N ILE A 78 9.10 3.16 18.88
CA ILE A 78 9.44 3.86 20.11
C ILE A 78 10.85 4.43 19.93
N SER A 79 11.03 5.73 20.20
CA SER A 79 12.34 6.38 20.18
C SER A 79 13.31 5.63 21.09
N PRO A 80 14.62 5.57 20.77
CA PRO A 80 15.62 4.90 21.60
C PRO A 80 15.61 5.36 23.06
N ASP A 81 15.30 6.64 23.28
CA ASP A 81 15.24 7.27 24.61
C ASP A 81 13.96 6.90 25.39
N GLY A 82 13.02 6.17 24.80
CA GLY A 82 11.74 5.78 25.40
C GLY A 82 10.73 6.92 25.61
N LEU A 83 11.09 8.16 25.25
CA LEU A 83 10.28 9.35 25.54
C LEU A 83 9.22 9.66 24.48
N LYS A 84 9.33 9.09 23.29
CA LYS A 84 8.40 9.33 22.17
C LYS A 84 8.02 8.00 21.53
N ALA A 85 6.75 7.84 21.22
CA ALA A 85 6.29 6.78 20.34
C ALA A 85 5.69 7.39 19.07
N PHE A 86 6.06 6.86 17.93
CA PHE A 86 5.54 7.24 16.62
C PHE A 86 4.62 6.13 16.16
N MET A 87 3.37 6.45 15.86
CA MET A 87 2.42 5.51 15.26
C MET A 87 2.14 5.96 13.83
N THR A 88 2.51 5.12 12.87
CA THR A 88 2.24 5.34 11.45
C THR A 88 1.09 4.45 11.02
N LEU A 89 0.06 5.07 10.48
CA LEU A 89 -1.17 4.40 10.05
C LEU A 89 -1.22 4.33 8.52
N TYR A 90 -1.30 3.12 7.97
CA TYR A 90 -1.36 2.84 6.54
C TYR A 90 -2.77 2.37 6.16
N PHE A 91 -3.72 3.30 6.07
CA PHE A 91 -5.10 3.03 5.67
C PHE A 91 -5.43 3.70 4.34
N SER A 92 -6.21 3.03 3.50
CA SER A 92 -6.88 3.69 2.38
C SER A 92 -7.98 4.64 2.89
N GLU A 93 -8.44 5.58 2.05
CA GLU A 93 -9.53 6.49 2.42
C GLU A 93 -10.82 5.74 2.78
N GLU A 94 -11.08 4.63 2.09
CA GLU A 94 -12.25 3.77 2.33
C GLU A 94 -12.19 3.08 3.69
N GLU A 95 -11.01 2.59 4.08
CA GLU A 95 -10.80 1.99 5.40
C GLU A 95 -10.87 3.03 6.50
N TRP A 96 -10.30 4.20 6.26
CA TRP A 96 -10.37 5.33 7.18
C TRP A 96 -11.80 5.81 7.43
N ALA A 97 -12.66 5.77 6.42
CA ALA A 97 -14.08 6.10 6.54
C ALA A 97 -14.83 5.13 7.45
N LYS A 98 -14.48 3.84 7.42
CA LYS A 98 -15.10 2.78 8.25
C LYS A 98 -14.73 2.87 9.73
N ILE A 99 -13.63 3.54 10.06
CA ILE A 99 -13.22 3.72 11.46
C ILE A 99 -14.20 4.68 12.15
N PRO A 100 -14.87 4.26 13.25
CA PRO A 100 -15.77 5.12 14.00
C PRO A 100 -15.08 6.38 14.53
N PRO A 101 -15.76 7.54 14.55
CA PRO A 101 -15.17 8.81 14.98
C PRO A 101 -14.67 8.82 16.43
N GLU A 102 -15.22 7.97 17.30
CA GLU A 102 -14.77 7.82 18.68
C GLU A 102 -13.35 7.24 18.80
N LYS A 103 -12.93 6.40 17.85
CA LYS A 103 -11.58 5.80 17.79
C LYS A 103 -10.57 6.65 17.04
N LYS A 104 -11.01 7.75 16.42
CA LYS A 104 -10.17 8.71 15.67
C LYS A 104 -9.38 9.65 16.58
N ARG A 105 -9.59 9.62 17.90
CA ARG A 105 -9.10 10.65 18.83
C ARG A 105 -7.81 10.24 19.55
N LYS A 106 -6.65 10.71 19.04
CA LYS A 106 -5.54 11.36 19.79
C LYS A 106 -4.53 11.98 18.80
N SER A 107 -4.55 13.31 18.76
CA SER A 107 -3.70 14.30 18.05
C SER A 107 -3.54 14.17 16.51
N TYR A 108 -4.45 14.80 15.76
CA TYR A 108 -4.23 15.12 14.35
C TYR A 108 -3.31 16.33 14.21
N CYS A 109 -2.13 16.17 13.60
CA CYS A 109 -1.38 17.28 13.01
C CYS A 109 -1.61 17.24 11.49
N MET A 110 -2.33 18.22 10.98
CA MET A 110 -2.88 18.23 9.62
C MET A 110 -1.90 18.88 8.64
N HIS A 111 -0.78 18.21 8.34
CA HIS A 111 0.02 18.51 7.16
C HIS A 111 0.90 17.30 6.79
N CYS A 112 0.94 16.95 5.50
CA CYS A 112 1.76 15.92 4.85
C CYS A 112 1.08 14.54 4.61
N MET A 113 1.23 14.01 3.39
CA MET A 113 0.59 12.80 2.82
C MET A 113 1.05 11.46 3.41
N SER A 114 1.56 11.46 4.65
CA SER A 114 1.80 10.25 5.44
C SER A 114 1.48 10.62 6.90
N ARG A 115 0.38 10.07 7.43
CA ARG A 115 -0.10 10.43 8.78
C ARG A 115 0.73 9.71 9.83
N THR A 116 1.86 10.34 10.20
CA THR A 116 2.69 9.94 11.33
C THR A 116 2.15 10.63 12.58
N PHE A 117 1.69 9.85 13.55
CA PHE A 117 1.24 10.36 14.85
C PHE A 117 2.40 10.31 15.84
N VAL A 118 2.72 11.44 16.47
CA VAL A 118 3.66 11.47 17.61
C VAL A 118 2.83 11.34 18.89
N LEU A 119 2.89 10.18 19.54
CA LEU A 119 2.39 9.98 20.89
C LEU A 119 3.49 10.44 21.85
N ALA A 120 3.29 11.62 22.44
CA ALA A 120 4.03 12.06 23.63
C ALA A 120 3.27 11.55 24.86
N PHE A 121 3.97 10.86 25.76
CA PHE A 121 3.45 10.43 27.05
C PHE A 121 3.61 11.55 28.09
#